data_AF-A0A6I3JDV6-F1
#
_entry.id   AF-A0A6I3JDV6-F1
#
_cell.length_a   1.000
_cell.length_b   1.000
_cell.length_c   1.000
_cell.angle_alpha   90.00
_cell.angle_beta   90.00
_cell.angle_gamma   90.00
#
_symmetry.space_group_name_H-M   'P 1'
#
loop_
_entity.id
_entity.type
_entity.pdbx_description
1 polymer ?
#
loop_
_entity_poly.entity_id
_entity_poly.type
_entity_poly.pdbx_seq_one_letter_code
_entity_poly.pdbx_strand_id
1 'polypeptide(L)'
;MAKQKTERDPLAPVRGPIFSVRSILALVLAVGGIGWMIYYYAAVRPDPASGEAGSPAAIADLGDWNYLIGFGLLFLGLIIAAHPSTPLGRGRGVVVGMLGCFLIGLLWICTFYIFSDDLSSLWIFNDLGQLNLVVGIAFMAVGFTYATRWE
;
A
#
# COMPACT_ATOMS: atom_id res chain seq x y z
N MET A 1 14.69 -16.27 50.28
CA MET A 1 14.21 -16.36 48.89
C MET A 1 14.50 -15.05 48.18
N ALA A 2 15.57 -14.98 47.40
CA ALA A 2 15.88 -13.80 46.60
C ALA A 2 14.92 -13.75 45.40
N LYS A 3 14.15 -12.67 45.28
CA LYS A 3 13.37 -12.38 44.07
C LYS A 3 14.36 -12.22 42.90
N GLN A 4 14.45 -13.23 42.02
CA GLN A 4 15.08 -13.06 40.73
C GLN A 4 14.31 -11.99 39.97
N LYS A 5 14.94 -10.83 39.83
CA LYS A 5 14.51 -9.77 38.93
C LYS A 5 14.72 -10.35 37.53
N THR A 6 13.64 -10.75 36.87
CA THR A 6 13.69 -11.22 35.47
C THR A 6 14.31 -10.12 34.64
N GLU A 7 15.59 -10.29 34.31
CA GLU A 7 16.29 -9.47 33.35
C GLU A 7 15.50 -9.60 32.05
N ARG A 8 14.86 -8.52 31.61
CA ARG A 8 14.17 -8.51 30.32
C ARG A 8 15.25 -8.69 29.27
N ASP A 9 15.36 -9.89 28.71
CA ASP A 9 16.27 -10.19 27.62
C ASP A 9 16.05 -9.15 26.50
N PRO A 10 17.03 -8.26 26.25
CA PRO A 10 16.89 -7.18 25.27
C PRO A 10 16.80 -7.72 23.83
N LEU A 11 17.10 -9.01 23.62
CA LEU A 11 16.99 -9.70 22.34
C LEU A 11 15.70 -10.51 22.23
N ALA A 12 14.87 -10.57 23.27
CA ALA A 12 13.61 -11.28 23.21
C ALA A 12 12.66 -10.61 22.20
N PRO A 13 12.15 -11.33 21.19
CA PRO A 13 11.26 -10.75 20.20
C PRO A 13 9.99 -10.22 20.86
N VAL A 14 9.59 -8.99 20.52
CA VAL A 14 8.32 -8.39 20.97
C VAL A 14 7.15 -9.20 20.38
N ARG A 15 6.64 -10.15 21.16
CA ARG A 15 5.54 -11.03 20.78
C ARG A 15 4.20 -10.40 21.18
N GLY A 16 3.53 -9.79 20.20
CA GLY A 16 2.13 -9.37 20.30
C GLY A 16 1.22 -10.23 19.41
N PRO A 17 -0.11 -10.20 19.62
CA PRO A 17 -1.07 -10.93 18.79
C PRO A 17 -0.88 -10.59 17.30
N ILE A 18 -0.80 -11.60 16.45
CA ILE A 18 -0.72 -11.43 14.99
C ILE A 18 -2.05 -10.93 14.41
N PHE A 19 -3.17 -11.35 14.99
CA PHE A 19 -4.52 -10.96 14.62
C PHE A 19 -5.09 -9.99 15.66
N SER A 20 -4.74 -8.72 15.54
CA SER A 20 -5.45 -7.62 16.22
C SER A 20 -6.50 -7.01 15.30
N VAL A 21 -7.54 -6.40 15.86
CA VAL A 21 -8.58 -5.69 15.07
C VAL A 21 -7.95 -4.70 14.09
N ARG A 22 -6.91 -3.98 14.53
CA ARG A 22 -6.17 -3.04 13.66
C ARG A 22 -5.40 -3.75 12.55
N SER A 23 -4.80 -4.91 12.81
CA SER A 23 -4.10 -5.67 11.77
C SER A 23 -5.05 -6.19 10.70
N ILE A 24 -6.26 -6.63 11.10
CA ILE A 24 -7.30 -7.08 10.17
C ILE A 24 -7.80 -5.90 9.36
N LEU A 25 -8.10 -4.78 10.00
CA LEU A 25 -8.53 -3.56 9.32
C LEU A 25 -7.48 -3.07 8.30
N ALA A 26 -6.20 -3.03 8.70
CA ALA A 26 -5.10 -2.64 7.81
C ALA A 26 -5.00 -3.57 6.59
N LEU A 27 -5.11 -4.88 6.80
CA LEU A 27 -5.09 -5.87 5.73
C LEU A 27 -6.29 -5.71 4.80
N VAL A 28 -7.49 -5.53 5.35
CA VAL A 28 -8.73 -5.33 4.56
C VAL A 28 -8.64 -4.06 3.73
N LEU A 29 -8.11 -2.96 4.29
CA LEU A 29 -7.92 -1.72 3.55
C LEU A 29 -6.87 -1.87 2.43
N ALA A 30 -5.75 -2.51 2.71
CA ALA A 30 -4.69 -2.72 1.73
C ALA A 30 -5.15 -3.62 0.57
N VAL A 31 -5.69 -4.80 0.91
CA VAL A 31 -6.20 -5.76 -0.08
C VAL A 31 -7.45 -5.22 -0.78
N GLY A 32 -8.32 -4.53 -0.06
CA GLY A 32 -9.51 -3.88 -0.62
C GLY A 32 -9.16 -2.78 -1.61
N GLY A 33 -8.15 -1.95 -1.33
CA GLY A 33 -7.65 -0.94 -2.26
C GLY A 33 -7.07 -1.57 -3.53
N ILE A 34 -6.27 -2.63 -3.39
CA ILE A 34 -5.74 -3.40 -4.54
C ILE A 34 -6.88 -4.02 -5.35
N GLY A 35 -7.82 -4.68 -4.67
CA GLY A 35 -8.99 -5.28 -5.30
C GLY A 35 -9.85 -4.25 -6.03
N TRP A 36 -10.01 -3.05 -5.47
CA TRP A 36 -10.72 -1.95 -6.10
C TRP A 36 -10.05 -1.50 -7.40
N MET A 37 -8.72 -1.34 -7.40
CA MET A 37 -7.98 -0.97 -8.62
C MET A 37 -8.07 -2.05 -9.70
N ILE A 38 -7.97 -3.32 -9.30
CA ILE A 38 -8.12 -4.45 -10.23
C ILE A 38 -9.54 -4.47 -10.81
N TYR A 39 -10.55 -4.33 -9.96
CA TYR A 39 -11.96 -4.31 -10.38
C TYR A 39 -12.24 -3.14 -11.33
N TYR A 40 -11.82 -1.94 -10.96
CA TYR A 40 -11.98 -0.77 -11.80
C TYR A 40 -11.35 -0.99 -13.17
N TYR A 41 -10.07 -1.40 -13.22
CA TYR A 41 -9.40 -1.58 -14.49
C TYR A 41 -10.00 -2.71 -15.33
N ALA A 42 -10.29 -3.86 -14.72
CA ALA A 42 -10.68 -5.06 -15.46
C ALA A 42 -12.15 -5.05 -15.89
N ALA A 43 -13.03 -4.35 -15.17
CA ALA A 43 -14.47 -4.47 -15.35
C ALA A 43 -15.21 -3.15 -15.62
N VAL A 44 -14.65 -2.00 -15.25
CA VAL A 44 -15.39 -0.71 -15.26
C VAL A 44 -14.75 0.32 -16.18
N ARG A 45 -13.42 0.33 -16.27
CA ARG A 45 -12.63 1.27 -17.05
C ARG A 45 -13.16 1.34 -18.49
N PRO A 46 -13.37 2.55 -19.03
CA PRO A 46 -13.70 2.73 -20.44
C PRO A 46 -12.66 2.08 -21.33
N ASP A 47 -13.09 1.22 -22.24
CA ASP A 47 -12.18 0.59 -23.19
C ASP A 47 -11.59 1.68 -24.11
N PRO A 48 -10.26 1.82 -24.19
CA PRO A 48 -9.64 2.85 -25.02
C PRO A 48 -9.92 2.68 -26.52
N ALA A 49 -10.35 1.51 -26.99
CA ALA A 49 -10.68 1.26 -28.39
C ALA A 49 -12.14 1.59 -28.73
N SER A 50 -13.09 1.25 -27.85
CA SER A 50 -14.53 1.44 -28.08
C SER A 50 -15.13 2.66 -27.36
N GLY A 51 -14.46 3.17 -26.33
CA GLY A 51 -14.96 4.22 -25.45
C GLY A 51 -16.09 3.78 -24.52
N GLU A 52 -16.52 2.51 -24.60
CA GLU A 52 -17.61 1.99 -23.79
C GLU A 52 -17.11 1.67 -22.38
N ALA A 53 -17.78 2.25 -21.39
CA ALA A 53 -17.51 1.98 -19.98
C ALA A 53 -18.28 0.76 -19.48
N GLY A 54 -17.66 0.01 -18.58
CA GLY A 54 -18.32 -1.12 -17.93
C GLY A 54 -19.36 -0.68 -16.90
N SER A 55 -20.18 -1.63 -16.44
CA SER A 55 -21.18 -1.39 -15.40
C SER A 55 -20.58 -1.58 -14.00
N PRO A 56 -20.99 -0.80 -12.96
CA PRO A 56 -22.00 0.26 -12.99
C PRO A 56 -21.47 1.61 -13.51
N ALA A 57 -22.32 2.33 -14.26
CA ALA A 57 -22.00 3.67 -14.80
C ALA A 57 -21.55 4.66 -13.72
N ALA A 58 -22.17 4.62 -12.53
CA ALA A 58 -21.78 5.48 -11.42
C ALA A 58 -20.33 5.29 -10.98
N ILE A 59 -19.74 4.10 -11.12
CA ILE A 59 -18.33 3.85 -10.81
C ILE A 59 -17.44 4.26 -12.00
N ALA A 60 -17.91 4.02 -13.23
CA ALA A 60 -17.20 4.47 -14.43
C ALA A 60 -17.07 5.99 -14.52
N ASP A 61 -18.11 6.73 -14.17
CA ASP A 61 -18.15 8.20 -14.24
C ASP A 61 -17.12 8.87 -13.30
N LEU A 62 -16.65 8.16 -12.26
CA LEU A 62 -15.57 8.65 -11.41
C LEU A 62 -14.23 8.74 -12.16
N GLY A 63 -14.03 7.97 -13.22
CA GLY A 63 -12.79 7.94 -13.98
C GLY A 63 -11.57 7.73 -13.08
N ASP A 64 -10.57 8.60 -13.20
CA ASP A 64 -9.31 8.53 -12.45
C ASP A 64 -9.47 8.63 -10.93
N TRP A 65 -10.61 9.15 -10.44
CA TRP A 65 -10.90 9.15 -9.00
C TRP A 65 -10.96 7.74 -8.41
N ASN A 66 -11.26 6.72 -9.22
CA ASN A 66 -11.19 5.33 -8.77
C ASN A 66 -9.78 4.91 -8.38
N TYR A 67 -8.76 5.38 -9.11
CA TYR A 67 -7.37 5.14 -8.73
C TYR A 67 -7.01 5.85 -7.43
N LEU A 68 -7.49 7.08 -7.23
CA LEU A 68 -7.26 7.79 -5.98
C LEU A 68 -7.88 7.05 -4.78
N ILE A 69 -9.09 6.50 -4.95
CA ILE A 69 -9.74 5.68 -3.91
C ILE A 69 -8.94 4.40 -3.66
N GLY A 70 -8.56 3.67 -4.71
CA GLY A 70 -7.82 2.42 -4.60
C GLY A 70 -6.45 2.60 -3.93
N PHE A 71 -5.63 3.53 -4.43
CA PHE A 71 -4.34 3.87 -3.82
C PHE A 71 -4.50 4.49 -2.43
N GLY A 72 -5.52 5.33 -2.23
CA GLY A 72 -5.82 5.94 -0.93
C GLY A 72 -6.12 4.87 0.14
N LEU A 73 -6.95 3.88 -0.19
CA LEU A 73 -7.24 2.74 0.69
C LEU A 73 -5.98 1.91 0.96
N LEU A 74 -5.17 1.66 -0.07
CA LEU A 74 -3.90 0.95 0.05
C LEU A 74 -2.96 1.67 1.03
N PHE A 75 -2.68 2.95 0.80
CA PHE A 75 -1.79 3.74 1.64
C PHE A 75 -2.33 3.91 3.05
N LEU A 76 -3.64 4.12 3.22
CA LEU A 76 -4.26 4.17 4.54
C LEU A 76 -4.10 2.84 5.30
N GLY A 77 -4.32 1.72 4.61
CA GLY A 77 -4.08 0.39 5.17
C GLY A 77 -2.64 0.22 5.63
N LEU A 78 -1.67 0.64 4.81
CA LEU A 78 -0.24 0.61 5.16
C LEU A 78 0.09 1.55 6.34
N ILE A 79 -0.48 2.75 6.42
CA ILE A 79 -0.24 3.66 7.56
C ILE A 79 -0.81 3.08 8.86
N ILE A 80 -2.00 2.47 8.81
CA ILE A 80 -2.59 1.80 9.99
C ILE A 80 -1.74 0.58 10.41
N ALA A 81 -1.15 -0.12 9.43
CA ALA A 81 -0.20 -1.21 9.68
C ALA A 81 1.14 -0.74 10.29
N ALA A 82 1.44 0.55 10.33
CA ALA A 82 2.60 1.06 11.08
C ALA A 82 2.37 1.11 12.59
N HIS A 83 1.15 0.83 13.08
CA HIS A 83 0.85 0.87 14.52
C HIS A 83 1.46 -0.32 15.29
N PRO A 84 2.01 -0.15 16.50
CA PRO A 84 2.71 -1.20 17.27
C PRO A 84 1.85 -2.42 17.65
N SER A 85 0.52 -2.25 17.65
CA SER A 85 -0.44 -3.37 17.84
C SER A 85 -0.56 -4.30 16.63
N THR A 86 0.05 -3.95 15.50
CA THR A 86 0.09 -4.78 14.29
C THR A 86 1.46 -5.47 14.16
N PRO A 87 1.60 -6.55 13.39
CA PRO A 87 2.90 -7.21 13.21
C PRO A 87 3.92 -6.35 12.45
N LEU A 88 3.47 -5.48 11.54
CA LEU A 88 4.32 -4.59 10.74
C LEU A 88 4.78 -3.34 11.51
N GLY A 89 4.07 -2.94 12.56
CA GLY A 89 4.43 -1.75 13.35
C GLY A 89 5.31 -2.00 14.58
N ARG A 90 5.87 -3.19 14.77
CA ARG A 90 6.72 -3.50 15.95
C ARG A 90 7.95 -4.33 15.62
N GLY A 91 9.04 -4.11 16.38
CA GLY A 91 10.29 -4.85 16.26
C GLY A 91 10.81 -4.88 14.81
N ARG A 92 11.18 -6.06 14.32
CA ARG A 92 11.67 -6.26 12.95
C ARG A 92 10.63 -5.96 11.86
N GLY A 93 9.34 -5.97 12.21
CA GLY A 93 8.25 -5.68 11.26
C GLY A 93 8.34 -4.25 10.71
N VAL A 94 8.79 -3.30 11.53
CA VAL A 94 8.95 -1.89 11.14
C VAL A 94 9.96 -1.75 10.01
N VAL A 95 11.08 -2.47 10.12
CA VAL A 95 12.14 -2.48 9.10
C VAL A 95 11.63 -3.09 7.79
N VAL A 96 10.89 -4.20 7.89
CA VAL A 96 10.29 -4.85 6.71
C VAL A 96 9.27 -3.92 6.05
N GLY A 97 8.42 -3.24 6.81
CA GLY A 97 7.44 -2.28 6.30
C GLY A 97 8.11 -1.06 5.63
N MET A 98 9.12 -0.48 6.28
CA MET A 98 9.89 0.66 5.76
C MET A 98 10.60 0.31 4.45
N LEU A 99 11.43 -0.74 4.45
CA LEU A 99 12.18 -1.15 3.26
C LEU A 99 11.23 -1.62 2.16
N GLY A 100 10.15 -2.33 2.50
CA GLY A 100 9.14 -2.76 1.54
C GLY A 100 8.52 -1.57 0.81
N CYS A 101 8.06 -0.55 1.54
CA CYS A 101 7.46 0.64 0.92
C CYS A 101 8.46 1.41 0.06
N PHE A 102 9.72 1.55 0.50
CA PHE A 102 10.73 2.26 -0.27
C PHE A 102 11.15 1.53 -1.53
N LEU A 103 11.36 0.21 -1.45
CA LEU A 103 11.70 -0.60 -2.62
C LEU A 103 10.55 -0.65 -3.62
N ILE A 104 9.31 -0.79 -3.14
CA ILE A 104 8.13 -0.75 -4.02
C ILE A 104 7.99 0.62 -4.67
N GLY A 105 8.12 1.72 -3.91
CA GLY A 105 8.05 3.08 -4.46
C GLY A 105 9.15 3.37 -5.48
N LEU A 106 10.38 2.93 -5.22
CA LEU A 106 11.50 3.05 -6.15
C LEU A 106 11.26 2.24 -7.42
N LEU A 107 10.90 0.95 -7.28
CA LEU A 107 10.60 0.09 -8.42
C LEU A 107 9.47 0.66 -9.27
N TRP A 108 8.42 1.21 -8.65
CA TRP A 108 7.31 1.85 -9.34
C TRP A 108 7.76 3.00 -10.24
N ILE A 109 8.55 3.93 -9.70
CA ILE A 109 9.07 5.07 -10.45
C ILE A 109 10.04 4.59 -11.55
N CYS A 110 10.92 3.63 -11.24
CA CYS A 110 11.84 3.07 -12.22
C CYS A 110 11.08 2.42 -13.39
N THR A 111 10.05 1.62 -13.13
CA THR A 111 9.20 1.04 -14.17
C THR A 111 8.54 2.14 -15.00
N PHE A 112 7.92 3.14 -14.38
CA PHE A 112 7.31 4.25 -15.11
C PHE A 112 8.30 4.97 -16.05
N TYR A 113 9.53 5.23 -15.58
CA TYR A 113 10.56 5.88 -16.39
C TYR A 113 11.10 5.01 -17.52
N ILE A 114 11.24 3.70 -17.32
CA ILE A 114 11.75 2.79 -18.36
C ILE A 114 10.74 2.65 -19.50
N PHE A 115 9.45 2.67 -19.17
CA PHE A 115 8.36 2.46 -20.14
C PHE A 115 7.67 3.78 -20.51
N SER A 116 8.30 4.93 -20.27
CA SER A 116 7.67 6.24 -20.47
C SER A 116 7.25 6.53 -21.91
N ASP A 117 7.92 5.89 -22.88
CA ASP A 117 7.67 6.08 -24.31
C ASP A 117 6.47 5.24 -24.81
N ASP A 118 6.15 4.12 -24.15
CA ASP A 118 4.98 3.29 -24.47
C ASP A 118 4.42 2.62 -23.21
N LEU A 119 3.44 3.27 -22.59
CA LEU A 119 2.73 2.74 -21.43
C LEU A 119 1.54 1.84 -21.80
N SER A 120 1.19 1.73 -23.09
CA SER A 120 -0.06 1.08 -23.51
C SER A 120 -0.15 -0.40 -23.09
N SER A 121 1.01 -1.06 -22.99
CA SER A 121 1.14 -2.46 -22.59
C SER A 121 1.11 -2.68 -21.07
N LEU A 122 1.31 -1.64 -20.26
CA LEU A 122 1.42 -1.76 -18.81
C LEU A 122 0.08 -1.50 -18.13
N TRP A 123 -0.37 -2.54 -17.43
CA TRP A 123 -1.57 -2.47 -16.60
C TRP A 123 -1.43 -1.36 -15.54
N ILE A 124 -2.46 -0.53 -15.37
CA ILE A 124 -2.57 0.61 -14.41
C ILE A 124 -1.71 1.83 -14.79
N PHE A 125 -0.50 1.63 -15.31
CA PHE A 125 0.41 2.73 -15.65
C PHE A 125 -0.12 3.63 -16.79
N ASN A 126 -0.84 3.03 -17.75
CA ASN A 126 -1.34 3.70 -18.95
C ASN A 126 -2.31 4.86 -18.69
N ASP A 127 -3.10 4.80 -17.62
CA ASP A 127 -4.10 5.83 -17.32
C ASP A 127 -3.53 6.97 -16.46
N LEU A 128 -2.58 6.67 -15.59
CA LEU A 128 -2.11 7.62 -14.59
C LEU A 128 -1.20 8.71 -15.17
N GLY A 129 -0.52 8.47 -16.29
CA GLY A 129 0.44 9.40 -16.87
C GLY A 129 1.45 9.89 -15.82
N GLN A 130 1.56 11.20 -15.62
CA GLN A 130 2.48 11.81 -14.66
C GLN A 130 2.14 11.48 -13.18
N LEU A 131 0.89 11.13 -12.86
CA LEU A 131 0.49 10.77 -11.50
C LEU A 131 1.16 9.49 -10.99
N ASN A 132 1.73 8.67 -11.88
CA ASN A 132 2.59 7.54 -11.49
C ASN A 132 3.77 7.99 -10.60
N LEU A 133 4.34 9.17 -10.85
CA LEU A 133 5.39 9.74 -10.00
C LEU A 133 4.87 10.08 -8.60
N VAL A 134 3.64 10.60 -8.51
CA VAL A 134 2.98 10.93 -7.25
C VAL A 134 2.72 9.67 -6.43
N VAL A 135 2.29 8.57 -7.06
CA VAL A 135 2.10 7.26 -6.41
C VAL A 135 3.41 6.77 -5.82
N GLY A 136 4.52 6.84 -6.55
CA GLY A 136 5.84 6.46 -6.05
C GLY A 136 6.30 7.32 -4.85
N ILE A 137 6.09 8.63 -4.91
CA ILE A 137 6.37 9.54 -3.79
C ILE A 137 5.48 9.21 -2.58
N ALA A 138 4.21 8.85 -2.79
CA ALA A 138 3.32 8.45 -1.72
C ALA A 138 3.79 7.17 -1.02
N PHE A 139 4.29 6.17 -1.76
CA PHE A 139 4.94 5.00 -1.16
C PHE A 139 6.13 5.38 -0.28
N MET A 140 6.96 6.32 -0.72
CA MET A 140 8.06 6.85 0.08
C MET A 140 7.55 7.58 1.34
N ALA A 141 6.50 8.39 1.23
CA ALA A 141 5.88 9.04 2.38
C ALA A 141 5.38 8.03 3.42
N VAL A 142 4.72 6.96 2.97
CA VAL A 142 4.28 5.85 3.83
C VAL A 142 5.48 5.15 4.49
N GLY A 143 6.56 4.88 3.76
CA GLY A 143 7.76 4.28 4.34
C GLY A 143 8.37 5.12 5.49
N PHE A 144 8.31 6.45 5.40
CA PHE A 144 8.73 7.32 6.52
C PHE A 144 7.84 7.18 7.76
N THR A 145 6.54 6.87 7.60
CA THR A 145 5.67 6.61 8.76
C THR A 145 6.14 5.39 9.56
N TYR A 146 6.71 4.37 8.90
CA TYR A 146 7.37 3.25 9.58
C TYR A 146 8.71 3.68 10.21
N ALA A 147 9.51 4.50 9.51
CA ALA A 147 10.80 4.97 10.01
C ALA A 147 10.72 5.76 11.33
N THR A 148 9.57 6.36 11.64
CA THR A 148 9.35 7.10 12.90
C THR A 148 8.92 6.23 14.08
N ARG A 149 8.70 4.92 13.87
CA ARG A 149 8.15 3.98 14.87
C ARG A 149 9.16 2.96 15.38
N TRP A 150 10.44 3.30 15.33
CA TRP A 150 11.50 2.47 15.88
C TRP A 150 11.45 2.53 17.41
N GLU A 151 10.83 1.51 18.00
CA GLU A 151 10.82 1.21 19.45
C GLU A 151 11.22 -0.25 19.70
#